data_AF-A0A811N8K5-F1
#
_entry.id   AF-A0A811N8K5-F1
#
_cell.length_a   1.000
_cell.length_b   1.000
_cell.length_c   1.000
_cell.angle_alpha   90.00
_cell.angle_beta   90.00
_cell.angle_gamma   90.00
#
_symmetry.space_group_name_H-M   'P 1'
#
loop_
_entity.id
_entity.type
_entity.pdbx_description
1 polymer ?
#
loop_
_entity_poly.entity_id
_entity_poly.type
_entity_poly.pdbx_seq_one_letter_code
_entity_poly.pdbx_strand_id
1 'polypeptide(L)'
;MAEAWITHLDYEDRSLGWVESEDPYFRMTRDVAPKIGFQKPSLIESKNFPALQGENTKMSASDPNSAIYVTDSSNQIKEKVNNFAFSGGRESTALEREYGANIDVDVPIKYLNFFLEDDDELEHIKKEYKEGRMLTGEVKQRLIAVLSELVVKHQRARAQVTEEMADTFMAVRPLPNMFG
;
A
#
# COMPACT_ATOMS: atom_id res chain seq x y z
N MET A 1 -16.75 -18.15 -14.45
CA MET A 1 -17.06 -17.55 -15.77
C MET A 1 -16.56 -16.11 -15.78
N ALA A 2 -15.24 -15.95 -15.87
CA ALA A 2 -14.55 -14.72 -16.25
C ALA A 2 -13.16 -15.16 -16.76
N GLU A 3 -13.18 -16.11 -17.69
CA GLU A 3 -12.08 -16.36 -18.61
C GLU A 3 -12.38 -15.57 -19.89
N ALA A 4 -11.31 -15.25 -20.61
CA ALA A 4 -11.23 -14.51 -21.87
C ALA A 4 -11.07 -12.98 -21.72
N TRP A 5 -10.21 -12.43 -22.59
CA TRP A 5 -9.86 -11.02 -22.81
C TRP A 5 -8.57 -10.46 -22.19
N ILE A 6 -7.47 -11.22 -22.20
CA ILE A 6 -6.14 -10.61 -22.40
C ILE A 6 -5.34 -11.53 -23.34
N THR A 7 -5.60 -11.44 -24.64
CA THR A 7 -4.72 -12.02 -25.67
C THR A 7 -4.31 -10.90 -26.62
N HIS A 8 -3.00 -10.78 -26.86
CA HIS A 8 -2.30 -9.78 -27.69
C HIS A 8 -2.22 -8.36 -27.13
N LEU A 9 -1.28 -8.15 -26.21
CA LEU A 9 -0.65 -6.84 -26.00
C LEU A 9 0.86 -7.08 -26.07
N ASP A 10 1.58 -6.44 -26.98
CA ASP A 10 3.05 -6.50 -27.01
C ASP A 10 3.62 -5.80 -25.76
N TYR A 11 4.57 -6.46 -25.10
CA TYR A 11 4.92 -6.30 -23.67
C TYR A 11 6.21 -5.49 -23.43
N GLU A 12 6.63 -4.60 -24.33
CA GLU A 12 7.99 -4.04 -24.27
C GLU A 12 8.19 -2.85 -23.32
N ASP A 13 7.15 -2.18 -22.82
CA ASP A 13 7.34 -1.12 -21.81
C ASP A 13 6.12 -0.95 -20.88
N ARG A 14 6.25 -1.51 -19.67
CA ARG A 14 5.28 -1.35 -18.57
C ARG A 14 5.93 -0.55 -17.46
N SER A 15 5.49 0.69 -17.29
CA SER A 15 5.83 1.52 -16.14
C SER A 15 4.72 1.44 -15.09
N LEU A 16 5.07 1.03 -13.88
CA LEU A 16 4.24 1.21 -12.69
C LEU A 16 4.58 2.57 -12.10
N GLY A 17 3.57 3.42 -11.92
CA GLY A 17 3.74 4.76 -11.37
C GLY A 17 2.61 5.15 -10.42
N TRP A 18 2.89 6.11 -9.54
CA TRP A 18 1.90 6.63 -8.60
C TRP A 18 1.02 7.68 -9.30
N VAL A 19 -0.30 7.47 -9.28
CA VAL A 19 -1.33 8.16 -10.12
C VAL A 19 -1.06 9.65 -10.31
N GLU A 20 -0.84 10.40 -9.24
CA GLU A 20 -1.06 11.85 -9.29
C GLU A 20 0.18 12.66 -9.69
N SER A 21 1.40 12.15 -9.45
CA SER A 21 2.63 12.89 -9.76
C SER A 21 3.28 12.48 -11.08
N GLU A 22 3.08 11.24 -11.52
CA GLU A 22 3.88 10.68 -12.61
C GLU A 22 3.13 10.63 -13.96
N ASP A 23 1.80 10.63 -13.95
CA ASP A 23 0.96 10.64 -15.16
C ASP A 23 1.33 11.75 -16.17
N PRO A 24 1.60 13.02 -15.76
CA PRO A 24 2.03 14.05 -16.70
C PRO A 24 3.30 13.70 -17.49
N TYR A 25 4.24 12.98 -16.88
CA TYR A 25 5.47 12.55 -17.55
C TYR A 25 5.18 11.47 -18.60
N PHE A 26 4.36 10.48 -18.26
CA PHE A 26 4.05 9.40 -19.19
C PHE A 26 3.10 9.81 -20.30
N ARG A 27 2.23 10.81 -20.09
CA ARG A 27 1.47 11.44 -21.17
C ARG A 27 2.39 12.05 -22.21
N MET A 28 3.38 12.84 -21.77
CA MET A 28 4.40 13.40 -22.67
C MET A 28 5.16 12.30 -23.41
N THR A 29 5.57 11.23 -22.73
CA THR A 29 6.27 10.09 -23.36
C THR A 29 5.41 9.41 -24.43
N ARG A 30 4.12 9.19 -24.17
CA ARG A 30 3.17 8.58 -25.12
C ARG A 30 2.94 9.44 -26.37
N ASP A 31 3.07 10.76 -26.25
CA ASP A 31 2.96 11.70 -27.39
C ASP A 31 4.22 11.73 -28.26
N VAL A 32 5.39 11.49 -27.66
CA VAL A 32 6.69 11.51 -28.36
C VAL A 32 7.04 10.14 -28.95
N ALA A 33 6.76 9.03 -28.25
CA ALA A 33 7.21 7.69 -28.65
C ALA A 33 6.92 7.32 -30.12
N PRO A 34 5.73 7.55 -30.69
CA PRO A 34 5.47 7.23 -32.11
C PRO A 34 6.31 8.06 -33.09
N LYS A 35 6.71 9.29 -32.72
CA LYS A 35 7.51 10.19 -33.57
C LYS A 35 8.95 9.72 -33.70
N ILE A 36 9.43 8.95 -32.73
CA ILE A 36 10.79 8.40 -32.68
C ILE A 36 10.81 6.88 -32.98
N GLY A 37 9.70 6.33 -33.48
CA GLY A 37 9.62 4.91 -33.90
C GLY A 37 9.44 3.90 -32.77
N PHE A 38 9.09 4.35 -31.55
CA PHE A 38 8.85 3.50 -30.40
C PHE A 38 7.35 3.29 -30.13
N GLN A 39 7.03 2.20 -29.44
CA GLN A 39 5.68 1.93 -28.97
C GLN A 39 5.30 2.87 -27.83
N LYS A 40 3.99 3.13 -27.67
CA LYS A 40 3.50 3.91 -26.55
C LYS A 40 3.58 3.07 -25.26
N PRO A 41 4.17 3.58 -24.17
CA PRO A 41 4.23 2.83 -22.92
C PRO A 41 2.82 2.61 -22.35
N SER A 42 2.62 1.45 -21.74
CA SER A 42 1.37 1.12 -21.02
C SER A 42 1.50 1.48 -19.55
N LEU A 43 0.40 1.94 -18.95
CA LEU A 43 0.34 2.44 -17.57
C LEU A 43 -0.62 1.60 -16.74
N ILE A 44 -0.18 1.23 -15.54
CA ILE A 44 -1.04 0.72 -14.47
C ILE A 44 -0.89 1.69 -13.31
N GLU A 45 -1.98 2.34 -12.94
CA GLU A 45 -1.96 3.42 -11.95
C GLU A 45 -2.49 2.94 -10.59
N SER A 46 -1.75 3.22 -9.51
CA SER A 46 -2.13 2.87 -8.13
C SER A 46 -2.59 4.10 -7.33
N LYS A 47 -3.63 3.92 -6.51
CA LYS A 47 -4.04 4.95 -5.54
C LYS A 47 -2.96 5.13 -4.48
N ASN A 48 -2.78 6.37 -4.02
CA ASN A 48 -1.87 6.69 -2.92
C ASN A 48 -2.39 6.13 -1.60
N PHE A 49 -1.44 5.74 -0.74
CA PHE A 49 -1.73 5.43 0.66
C PHE A 49 -2.08 6.71 1.45
N PRO A 50 -3.14 6.70 2.27
CA PRO A 50 -3.44 7.83 3.14
C PRO A 50 -2.41 7.93 4.27
N ALA A 51 -2.18 9.14 4.77
CA ALA A 51 -1.44 9.32 6.01
C ALA A 51 -2.21 8.74 7.20
N LEU A 52 -1.50 8.41 8.28
CA LEU A 52 -2.11 7.91 9.51
C LEU A 52 -3.20 8.87 10.03
N GLN A 53 -2.97 10.17 9.93
CA GLN A 53 -3.85 11.21 10.46
C GLN A 53 -5.18 11.36 9.69
N GLY A 54 -5.32 10.78 8.50
CA GLY A 54 -6.57 10.84 7.74
C GLY A 54 -6.43 10.59 6.24
N GLU A 55 -7.57 10.41 5.57
CA GLU A 55 -7.64 10.09 4.14
C GLU A 55 -7.14 11.22 3.22
N ASN A 56 -7.42 12.48 3.59
CA ASN A 56 -7.12 13.64 2.76
C ASN A 56 -5.71 14.18 2.93
N THR A 57 -4.88 13.52 3.76
CA THR A 57 -3.51 13.95 4.02
C THR A 57 -2.51 12.96 3.42
N LYS A 58 -1.48 13.50 2.77
CA LYS A 58 -0.38 12.70 2.21
C LYS A 58 0.64 12.41 3.30
N MET A 59 1.22 11.22 3.25
CA MET A 59 2.37 10.89 4.09
C MET A 59 3.52 11.85 3.79
N SER A 60 4.16 12.40 4.82
CA SER A 60 5.30 13.30 4.66
C SER A 60 6.47 12.82 5.50
N ALA A 61 7.65 12.75 4.87
CA ALA A 61 8.90 12.52 5.59
C ALA A 61 9.20 13.60 6.65
N SER A 62 8.59 14.78 6.53
CA SER A 62 8.73 15.87 7.50
C SER A 62 7.91 15.67 8.78
N ASP A 63 6.89 14.81 8.77
CA ASP A 63 6.11 14.43 9.95
C ASP A 63 6.28 12.92 10.20
N PRO A 64 7.18 12.51 11.11
CA PRO A 64 7.44 11.11 11.40
C PRO A 64 6.21 10.33 11.91
N ASN A 65 5.18 11.02 12.40
CA ASN A 65 3.96 10.41 12.91
C ASN A 65 2.87 10.28 11.84
N SER A 66 3.09 10.82 10.64
CA SER A 66 2.17 10.71 9.50
C SER A 66 2.24 9.36 8.80
N ALA A 67 3.32 8.59 9.01
CA ALA A 67 3.62 7.35 8.29
C ALA A 67 4.28 6.28 9.16
N ILE A 68 4.14 5.03 8.71
CA ILE A 68 4.89 3.88 9.21
C ILE A 68 6.12 3.70 8.33
N TYR A 69 7.31 3.77 8.92
CA TYR A 69 8.56 3.56 8.19
C TYR A 69 8.97 2.09 8.26
N VAL A 70 9.62 1.61 7.21
CA VAL A 70 10.22 0.26 7.17
C VAL A 70 11.38 0.06 8.16
N THR A 71 11.82 1.14 8.80
CA THR A 71 12.82 1.14 9.88
C THR A 71 12.20 1.23 11.28
N ASP A 72 10.88 1.40 11.39
CA ASP A 72 10.22 1.46 12.69
C ASP A 72 10.30 0.09 13.39
N SER A 73 10.48 0.11 14.71
CA SER A 73 10.32 -1.06 15.56
C SER A 73 8.85 -1.41 15.77
N SER A 74 8.56 -2.65 16.17
CA SER A 74 7.18 -3.10 16.47
C SER A 74 6.49 -2.22 17.54
N ASN A 75 7.25 -1.69 18.50
CA ASN A 75 6.73 -0.75 19.50
C ASN A 75 6.36 0.59 18.88
N GLN A 76 7.21 1.15 18.01
CA GLN A 76 6.90 2.40 17.31
C GLN A 76 5.70 2.24 16.37
N ILE A 77 5.59 1.11 15.66
CA ILE A 77 4.42 0.81 14.82
C ILE A 77 3.15 0.78 15.68
N LYS A 78 3.19 0.07 16.82
CA LYS A 78 2.09 0.00 17.78
C LYS A 78 1.69 1.40 18.29
N GLU A 79 2.64 2.20 18.74
CA GLU A 79 2.39 3.55 19.24
C GLU A 79 1.79 4.44 18.15
N LYS A 80 2.33 4.39 16.93
CA LYS A 80 1.85 5.21 15.82
C LYS A 80 0.43 4.85 15.40
N VAL A 81 0.13 3.56 15.25
CA VAL A 81 -1.21 3.10 14.89
C VAL A 81 -2.21 3.45 16.00
N ASN A 82 -1.88 3.21 17.26
CA ASN A 82 -2.80 3.50 18.36
C ASN A 82 -3.08 5.00 18.51
N ASN A 83 -2.06 5.84 18.44
CA ASN A 83 -2.17 7.26 18.78
C ASN A 83 -2.50 8.17 17.59
N PHE A 84 -2.04 7.83 16.37
CA PHE A 84 -2.13 8.73 15.22
C PHE A 84 -2.98 8.20 14.07
N ALA A 85 -3.28 6.90 14.00
CA ALA A 85 -4.18 6.38 12.98
C ALA A 85 -5.62 6.83 13.26
N PHE A 86 -6.16 7.66 12.37
CA PHE A 86 -7.53 8.12 12.40
C PHE A 86 -8.49 6.94 12.25
N SER A 87 -9.47 6.87 13.15
CA SER A 87 -10.48 5.81 13.17
C SER A 87 -11.87 6.41 12.86
N GLY A 88 -12.67 5.64 12.12
CA GLY A 88 -14.09 5.91 11.90
C GLY A 88 -15.00 5.39 13.02
N GLY A 89 -14.43 4.86 14.11
CA GLY A 89 -15.14 4.42 15.31
C GLY A 89 -15.80 5.57 16.06
N ARG A 90 -16.50 5.25 17.15
CA ARG A 90 -17.24 6.22 17.96
C ARG A 90 -16.46 6.62 19.22
N GLU A 91 -16.88 7.71 19.84
CA GLU A 91 -16.25 8.26 21.04
C GLU A 91 -16.29 7.30 22.24
N SER A 92 -17.27 6.39 22.28
CA SER A 92 -17.39 5.38 23.33
C SER A 92 -17.73 4.01 22.76
N THR A 93 -17.29 2.97 23.47
CA THR A 93 -17.56 1.57 23.13
C THR A 93 -19.06 1.23 23.11
N ALA A 94 -19.86 1.92 23.93
CA ALA A 94 -21.32 1.74 23.94
C ALA A 94 -21.94 2.24 22.62
N LEU A 95 -21.56 3.45 22.18
CA LEU A 95 -22.02 4.00 20.90
C LEU A 95 -21.48 3.21 19.71
N GLU A 96 -20.24 2.73 19.79
CA GLU A 96 -19.65 1.90 18.75
C GLU A 96 -20.39 0.57 18.59
N ARG A 97 -20.80 -0.06 19.69
CA ARG A 97 -21.65 -1.27 19.64
C ARG A 97 -23.06 -1.02 19.13
N GLU A 98 -23.62 0.14 19.40
CA GLU A 98 -24.99 0.50 19.00
C GLU A 98 -25.06 0.92 17.52
N TYR A 99 -24.10 1.73 17.07
CA TYR A 99 -24.14 2.38 15.76
C TYR A 99 -23.07 1.93 14.78
N GLY A 100 -22.10 1.13 15.22
CA GLY A 100 -20.96 0.71 14.42
C GLY A 100 -19.99 1.84 14.07
N ALA A 101 -18.94 1.46 13.33
CA ALA A 101 -17.93 2.38 12.81
C ALA A 101 -18.18 2.76 11.34
N ASN A 102 -17.73 3.96 10.97
CA ASN A 102 -17.69 4.39 9.57
C ASN A 102 -16.39 3.92 8.90
N ILE A 103 -16.45 2.77 8.24
CA ILE A 103 -15.30 2.15 7.58
C ILE A 103 -14.76 2.93 6.37
N ASP A 104 -15.57 3.80 5.76
CA ASP A 104 -15.18 4.54 4.56
C ASP A 104 -14.09 5.58 4.84
N VAL A 105 -14.05 6.09 6.08
CA VAL A 105 -13.06 7.10 6.53
C VAL A 105 -11.96 6.50 7.40
N ASP A 106 -12.06 5.22 7.77
CA ASP A 106 -11.18 4.57 8.72
C ASP A 106 -9.82 4.22 8.08
N VAL A 107 -8.74 4.82 8.60
CA VAL A 107 -7.39 4.60 8.07
C VAL A 107 -6.90 3.17 8.33
N PRO A 108 -7.13 2.56 9.51
CA PRO A 108 -6.78 1.16 9.73
C PRO A 108 -7.39 0.19 8.72
N ILE A 109 -8.68 0.32 8.39
CA ILE A 109 -9.34 -0.50 7.37
C ILE A 109 -8.69 -0.30 5.99
N LYS A 110 -8.33 0.94 5.64
CA LYS A 110 -7.64 1.20 4.36
C LYS A 110 -6.30 0.51 4.30
N TYR A 111 -5.50 0.56 5.37
CA TYR A 111 -4.22 -0.12 5.41
C TYR A 111 -4.38 -1.65 5.36
N LEU A 112 -5.35 -2.20 6.08
CA LEU A 112 -5.67 -3.63 6.00
C LEU A 112 -6.06 -4.04 4.57
N ASN A 113 -6.83 -3.23 3.86
CA ASN A 113 -7.20 -3.48 2.46
C ASN A 113 -6.01 -3.52 1.49
N PHE A 114 -4.84 -2.99 1.88
CA PHE A 114 -3.62 -3.06 1.08
C PHE A 114 -2.66 -4.17 1.51
N PHE A 115 -2.58 -4.47 2.81
CA PHE A 115 -1.53 -5.33 3.38
C PHE A 115 -2.03 -6.68 3.90
N LEU A 116 -3.34 -6.83 4.15
CA LEU A 116 -3.91 -8.13 4.51
C LEU A 116 -4.18 -8.91 3.24
N GLU A 117 -3.51 -10.07 3.09
CA GLU A 117 -3.61 -10.92 1.90
C GLU A 117 -4.86 -11.82 1.91
N ASP A 118 -5.52 -11.98 3.05
CA ASP A 118 -6.73 -12.80 3.22
C ASP A 118 -8.00 -11.94 3.02
N ASP A 119 -8.61 -12.07 1.85
CA ASP A 119 -9.84 -11.34 1.48
C ASP A 119 -11.04 -11.70 2.38
N ASP A 120 -11.17 -12.96 2.79
CA ASP A 120 -12.28 -13.42 3.62
C ASP A 120 -12.16 -12.82 5.03
N GLU A 121 -10.94 -12.78 5.58
CA GLU A 121 -10.67 -12.13 6.86
C GLU A 121 -10.94 -10.61 6.78
N LEU A 122 -10.50 -9.96 5.70
CA LEU A 122 -10.73 -8.53 5.50
C LEU A 122 -12.22 -8.19 5.47
N GLU A 123 -13.01 -8.94 4.71
CA GLU A 123 -14.46 -8.74 4.62
C GLU A 123 -15.16 -9.04 5.95
N HIS A 124 -14.69 -10.04 6.69
CA HIS A 124 -15.16 -10.29 8.05
C HIS A 124 -14.90 -9.09 8.98
N ILE A 125 -13.68 -8.57 9.02
CA ILE A 125 -13.31 -7.40 9.85
C ILE A 125 -14.18 -6.19 9.48
N LYS A 126 -14.30 -5.87 8.18
CA LYS A 126 -15.13 -4.75 7.70
C LYS A 126 -16.57 -4.88 8.17
N LYS A 127 -17.15 -6.08 8.07
CA LYS A 127 -18.53 -6.37 8.50
C LYS A 127 -18.69 -6.22 10.00
N GLU A 128 -17.87 -6.90 10.80
CA GLU A 128 -17.99 -6.89 12.27
C GLU A 128 -17.76 -5.49 12.85
N TYR A 129 -16.83 -4.72 12.27
CA TYR A 129 -16.54 -3.36 12.69
C TYR A 129 -17.65 -2.37 12.30
N LYS A 130 -18.19 -2.51 11.09
CA LYS A 130 -19.35 -1.71 10.64
C LYS A 130 -20.61 -1.99 11.45
N GLU A 131 -20.77 -3.22 11.93
CA GLU A 131 -21.91 -3.63 12.76
C GLU A 131 -21.67 -3.45 14.27
N GLY A 132 -20.51 -2.91 14.67
CA GLY A 132 -20.18 -2.60 16.08
C GLY A 132 -19.82 -3.82 16.94
N ARG A 133 -19.70 -5.01 16.35
CA ARG A 133 -19.29 -6.23 17.07
C ARG A 133 -17.80 -6.29 17.33
N MET A 134 -17.00 -5.78 16.40
CA MET A 134 -15.56 -5.56 16.58
C MET A 134 -15.32 -4.08 16.91
N LEU A 135 -14.45 -3.80 17.87
CA LEU A 135 -14.11 -2.44 18.29
C LEU A 135 -12.86 -1.94 17.56
N THR A 136 -12.71 -0.61 17.50
CA THR A 136 -11.55 0.09 16.92
C THR A 136 -10.21 -0.47 17.42
N GLY A 137 -10.10 -0.79 18.71
CA GLY A 137 -8.88 -1.35 19.31
C GLY A 137 -8.49 -2.71 18.73
N GLU A 138 -9.48 -3.56 18.42
CA GLU A 138 -9.26 -4.89 17.83
C GLU A 138 -8.81 -4.77 16.37
N VAL A 139 -9.44 -3.88 15.59
CA VAL A 139 -9.02 -3.57 14.21
C VAL A 139 -7.58 -3.03 14.18
N LYS A 140 -7.26 -2.08 15.05
CA LYS A 140 -5.90 -1.53 15.17
C LYS A 140 -4.90 -2.61 15.59
N GLN A 141 -5.26 -3.51 16.51
CA GLN A 141 -4.40 -4.62 16.91
C GLN A 141 -4.09 -5.55 15.74
N ARG A 142 -5.09 -5.87 14.90
CA ARG A 142 -4.88 -6.68 13.71
C ARG A 142 -3.94 -5.98 12.72
N LEU A 143 -4.15 -4.69 12.48
CA LEU A 143 -3.26 -3.90 11.64
C LEU A 143 -1.82 -3.89 12.14
N ILE A 144 -1.62 -3.68 13.45
CA ILE A 144 -0.29 -3.67 14.06
C ILE A 144 0.43 -5.00 13.82
N ALA A 145 -0.28 -6.13 13.92
CA ALA A 145 0.30 -7.44 13.66
C ALA A 145 0.77 -7.57 12.20
N VAL A 146 -0.10 -7.24 11.24
CA VAL A 146 0.20 -7.28 9.80
C VAL A 146 1.39 -6.39 9.45
N LEU A 147 1.38 -5.14 9.90
CA LEU A 147 2.47 -4.19 9.63
C LEU A 147 3.77 -4.58 10.30
N SER A 148 3.72 -5.08 11.54
CA SER A 148 4.92 -5.53 12.25
C SER A 148 5.59 -6.71 11.55
N GLU A 149 4.81 -7.67 11.08
CA GLU A 149 5.33 -8.80 10.32
C GLU A 149 5.95 -8.35 8.99
N LEU A 150 5.26 -7.49 8.23
CA LEU A 150 5.75 -6.90 6.98
C LEU A 150 7.10 -6.20 7.19
N VAL A 151 7.19 -5.33 8.19
CA VAL A 151 8.39 -4.54 8.47
C VAL A 151 9.54 -5.43 8.93
N VAL A 152 9.30 -6.42 9.80
CA VAL A 152 10.33 -7.38 10.22
C VAL A 152 10.85 -8.21 9.04
N LYS A 153 9.95 -8.68 8.16
CA LYS A 153 10.33 -9.39 6.94
C LYS A 153 11.19 -8.52 6.03
N HIS A 154 10.81 -7.25 5.85
CA HIS A 154 11.59 -6.29 5.08
C HIS A 154 12.98 -6.04 5.70
N GLN A 155 13.06 -5.81 7.01
CA GLN A 155 14.32 -5.58 7.71
C GLN A 155 15.27 -6.77 7.61
N ARG A 156 14.75 -8.00 7.72
CA ARG A 156 15.54 -9.23 7.51
C ARG A 156 16.08 -9.32 6.09
N ALA A 157 15.23 -9.06 5.08
CA ALA A 157 15.65 -9.07 3.68
C ALA A 157 16.70 -7.98 3.41
N ARG A 158 16.49 -6.77 3.94
CA ARG A 158 17.41 -5.65 3.80
C ARG A 158 18.77 -5.92 4.45
N ALA A 159 18.80 -6.59 5.59
CA ALA A 159 20.05 -6.96 6.28
C ALA A 159 20.90 -7.97 5.50
N GLN A 160 20.31 -8.68 4.53
CA GLN A 160 21.03 -9.62 3.65
C GLN A 160 21.62 -8.93 2.42
N VAL A 161 21.28 -7.66 2.16
CA VAL A 161 21.80 -6.92 1.00
C VAL A 161 23.25 -6.52 1.25
N THR A 162 24.16 -7.09 0.46
CA THR A 162 25.59 -6.73 0.48
C THR A 162 25.91 -5.59 -0.48
N GLU A 163 27.10 -5.00 -0.31
CA GLU A 163 27.63 -4.00 -1.26
C GLU A 163 27.79 -4.61 -2.66
N GLU A 164 28.33 -5.83 -2.75
CA GLU A 164 28.43 -6.56 -4.02
C GLU A 164 27.07 -6.79 -4.70
N MET A 165 26.02 -7.09 -3.93
CA MET A 165 24.66 -7.19 -4.47
C MET A 165 24.21 -5.83 -5.00
N ALA A 166 24.38 -4.75 -4.24
CA ALA A 166 24.00 -3.41 -4.66
C ALA A 166 24.74 -2.98 -5.94
N ASP A 167 26.06 -3.18 -5.97
CA ASP A 167 26.91 -2.92 -7.13
C ASP A 167 26.47 -3.75 -8.32
N THR A 168 26.15 -5.02 -8.10
CA THR A 168 25.56 -5.87 -9.12
C THR A 168 24.29 -5.23 -9.64
N PHE A 169 23.28 -4.92 -8.82
CA PHE A 169 22.03 -4.28 -9.26
C PHE A 169 22.24 -2.92 -9.98
N MET A 170 23.28 -2.16 -9.64
CA MET A 170 23.60 -0.87 -10.27
C MET A 170 24.48 -0.98 -11.52
N ALA A 171 25.14 -2.12 -11.75
CA ALA A 171 26.02 -2.33 -12.90
C ALA A 171 25.23 -2.53 -14.19
N VAL A 172 25.70 -1.88 -15.27
CA VAL A 172 25.23 -2.12 -16.64
C VAL A 172 25.61 -3.55 -17.04
N ARG A 173 24.63 -4.42 -17.17
CA ARG A 173 24.81 -5.81 -17.61
C ARG A 173 23.59 -6.29 -18.41
N PRO A 174 23.77 -7.28 -19.29
CA PRO A 174 22.63 -8.01 -19.85
C PRO A 174 21.80 -8.61 -18.71
N LEU A 175 20.49 -8.36 -18.71
CA LEU A 175 19.60 -9.04 -17.80
C LEU A 175 19.34 -10.47 -18.32
N PRO A 176 19.21 -11.46 -17.43
CA PRO A 176 18.77 -12.78 -17.85
C PRO A 176 17.42 -12.63 -18.56
N ASN A 177 17.25 -13.35 -19.68
CA ASN A 177 16.01 -13.29 -20.44
C ASN A 177 14.89 -13.83 -19.53
N MET A 178 14.11 -12.93 -18.92
CA MET A 178 13.08 -13.31 -17.94
C MET A 178 11.90 -14.02 -18.61
N PHE A 179 11.86 -14.02 -19.94
CA PHE A 179 10.85 -14.64 -20.78
C PHE A 179 11.57 -15.25 -21.98
N GLY A 180 11.72 -16.58 -21.98
CA GLY A 180 12.31 -17.34 -23.08
C GLY A 180 11.48 -17.28 -24.35
#